data_AF-A0A318Z2F9-F1
#
_entry.id   AF-A0A318Z2F9-F1
#
_cell.length_a   1.000
_cell.length_b   1.000
_cell.length_c   1.000
_cell.angle_alpha   90.00
_cell.angle_beta   90.00
_cell.angle_gamma   90.00
#
_symmetry.space_group_name_H-M   'P 1'
#
loop_
_entity.id
_entity.type
_entity.pdbx_description
1 polymer ?
#
loop_
_entity_poly.entity_id
_entity_poly.type
_entity_poly.pdbx_seq_one_letter_code
_entity_poly.pdbx_strand_id
1 'polypeptide(L)'
;MPPQQSSSTTTTTSSSKLTFTKKNQNMTKLPTYAKVHKRPIPHPAPPTPYTGPSTPKTIYVSTSTPKMSVVTRVRKLLRQAEKRATAALHNNASSHKHRGRAGAGTGAGSQAELLAKVQEALRREEVHVKATGRAIGKAVAVGEYFRRPPTETEGYRVEVRTGGVMVVDDVEVDEEAKQRVLEQAEVWRREVESGVEEGSGRVLSKAAIKKRRSRLRKMGVVDGQGKEDEKVGDVEEEEEQEEGEGTGEAEEAEEEELPESRTRWVNMVDVVIGLKG
;
A
#
# COMPACT_ATOMS: atom_id res chain seq x y z
N MET A 1 23.34 -49.90 -23.12
CA MET A 1 22.35 -49.37 -22.16
C MET A 1 22.59 -47.87 -22.02
N PRO A 2 21.60 -47.01 -22.32
CA PRO A 2 21.72 -45.57 -22.08
C PRO A 2 21.38 -45.22 -20.62
N PRO A 3 21.96 -44.15 -20.05
CA PRO A 3 21.63 -43.69 -18.71
C PRO A 3 20.28 -42.97 -18.68
N GLN A 4 19.46 -43.27 -17.67
CA GLN A 4 18.19 -42.61 -17.41
C GLN A 4 18.41 -41.16 -16.98
N GLN A 5 17.79 -40.22 -17.69
CA GLN A 5 17.73 -38.81 -17.29
C GLN A 5 16.70 -38.67 -16.17
N SER A 6 17.14 -38.11 -15.04
CA SER A 6 16.29 -37.72 -13.93
C SER A 6 15.43 -36.52 -14.32
N SER A 7 14.11 -36.71 -14.27
CA SER A 7 13.12 -35.64 -14.43
C SER A 7 13.28 -34.63 -13.30
N SER A 8 13.60 -33.38 -13.65
CA SER A 8 13.64 -32.25 -12.74
C SER A 8 12.23 -31.88 -12.28
N THR A 9 11.90 -32.24 -11.05
CA THR A 9 10.67 -31.78 -10.38
C THR A 9 10.77 -30.28 -10.13
N THR A 10 10.03 -29.49 -10.89
CA THR A 10 9.84 -28.05 -10.64
C THR A 10 9.07 -27.87 -9.33
N THR A 11 9.78 -27.45 -8.28
CA THR A 11 9.18 -27.10 -6.99
C THR A 11 8.35 -25.83 -7.13
N THR A 12 7.04 -25.99 -7.24
CA THR A 12 6.06 -24.90 -7.21
C THR A 12 6.03 -24.31 -5.80
N THR A 13 6.83 -23.26 -5.57
CA THR A 13 6.79 -22.47 -4.34
C THR A 13 5.48 -21.70 -4.33
N SER A 14 4.51 -22.15 -3.53
CA SER A 14 3.21 -21.49 -3.35
C SER A 14 3.39 -20.17 -2.59
N SER A 15 3.87 -19.13 -3.26
CA SER A 15 3.77 -17.76 -2.78
C SER A 15 2.31 -17.34 -2.96
N SER A 16 1.54 -17.39 -1.88
CA SER A 16 0.18 -16.85 -1.85
C SER A 16 0.25 -15.38 -2.27
N LYS A 17 -0.18 -15.08 -3.50
CA LYS A 17 -0.16 -13.73 -4.06
C LYS A 17 -1.04 -12.83 -3.18
N LEU A 18 -0.42 -11.89 -2.46
CA LEU A 18 -1.13 -10.93 -1.62
C LEU A 18 -2.19 -10.21 -2.44
N THR A 19 -3.45 -10.29 -2.02
CA THR A 19 -4.58 -9.61 -2.66
C THR A 19 -4.86 -8.29 -1.94
N PHE A 20 -5.06 -7.23 -2.73
CA PHE A 20 -5.42 -5.90 -2.24
C PHE A 20 -6.68 -5.41 -2.95
N THR A 21 -7.57 -4.78 -2.20
CA THR A 21 -8.77 -4.11 -2.74
C THR A 21 -8.36 -2.87 -3.54
N LYS A 22 -8.79 -2.76 -4.81
CA LYS A 22 -8.52 -1.59 -5.65
C LYS A 22 -9.44 -0.43 -5.25
N LYS A 23 -8.97 0.44 -4.35
CA LYS A 23 -9.78 1.56 -3.82
C LYS A 23 -9.61 2.90 -4.55
N ASN A 24 -8.69 3.00 -5.51
CA ASN A 24 -8.34 4.26 -6.20
C ASN A 24 -8.89 4.34 -7.64
N GLN A 25 -9.94 3.60 -7.98
CA GLN A 25 -10.46 3.57 -9.37
C GLN A 25 -11.25 4.83 -9.74
N ASN A 26 -11.98 5.41 -8.80
CA ASN A 26 -12.89 6.54 -9.02
C ASN A 26 -12.33 7.85 -8.44
N MET A 27 -11.06 8.15 -8.71
CA MET A 27 -10.46 9.42 -8.27
C MET A 27 -10.59 10.49 -9.36
N THR A 28 -10.93 11.73 -8.97
CA THR A 28 -10.94 12.88 -9.88
C THR A 28 -9.57 13.02 -10.54
N LYS A 29 -9.60 13.13 -11.88
CA LYS A 29 -8.38 13.31 -12.67
C LYS A 29 -7.94 14.74 -12.50
N LEU A 30 -6.72 14.93 -12.01
CA LEU A 30 -6.11 16.25 -11.94
C LEU A 30 -5.59 16.63 -13.33
N PRO A 31 -5.66 17.92 -13.71
CA PRO A 31 -5.09 18.38 -14.96
C PRO A 31 -3.56 18.20 -14.96
N THR A 32 -2.99 18.16 -16.16
CA THR A 32 -1.57 17.82 -16.36
C THR A 32 -0.60 18.80 -15.67
N TYR A 33 -1.03 20.04 -15.46
CA TYR A 33 -0.25 21.08 -14.79
C TYR A 33 -0.37 21.05 -13.25
N ALA A 34 -1.19 20.16 -12.68
CA ALA A 34 -1.29 19.99 -11.24
C ALA A 34 -0.23 19.00 -10.72
N LYS A 35 0.54 19.41 -9.70
CA LYS A 35 1.50 18.58 -8.99
C LYS A 35 0.91 18.07 -7.68
N VAL A 36 1.15 16.79 -7.38
CA VAL A 36 0.70 16.17 -6.13
C VAL A 36 1.87 15.99 -5.18
N HIS A 37 1.84 16.70 -4.06
CA HIS A 37 2.83 16.60 -2.98
C HIS A 37 2.33 15.63 -1.91
N LYS A 38 3.10 14.55 -1.68
CA LYS A 38 2.68 13.48 -0.78
C LYS A 38 2.94 13.86 0.67
N ARG A 39 1.91 13.85 1.51
CA ARG A 39 2.10 14.05 2.95
C ARG A 39 2.66 12.78 3.61
N PRO A 40 3.50 12.91 4.64
CA PRO A 40 3.89 11.79 5.48
C PRO A 40 2.66 11.12 6.13
N ILE A 41 2.63 9.79 6.16
CA ILE A 41 1.53 9.05 6.79
C ILE A 41 1.68 9.17 8.31
N PRO A 42 0.71 9.75 9.04
CA PRO A 42 0.79 9.82 10.50
C PRO A 42 0.67 8.41 11.07
N HIS A 43 1.55 8.09 12.01
CA HIS A 43 1.49 6.84 12.76
C HIS A 43 1.72 7.12 14.25
N PRO A 44 1.05 6.36 15.15
CA PRO A 44 1.27 6.50 16.59
C PRO A 44 2.73 6.24 16.95
N ALA A 45 3.17 6.82 18.07
CA ALA A 45 4.50 6.58 18.60
C ALA A 45 4.71 5.06 18.82
N PRO A 46 5.89 4.52 18.45
CA PRO A 46 6.17 3.12 18.70
C PRO A 46 6.14 2.84 20.21
N PRO A 47 5.51 1.74 20.65
CA PRO A 47 5.38 1.45 22.07
C PRO A 47 6.74 1.12 22.69
N THR A 48 6.90 1.45 23.97
CA THR A 48 8.12 1.11 24.70
C THR A 48 8.26 -0.42 24.82
N PRO A 49 9.48 -0.99 24.91
CA PRO A 49 9.66 -2.43 25.12
C PRO A 49 8.98 -2.95 26.40
N TYR A 50 8.89 -2.11 27.43
CA TYR A 50 8.37 -2.48 28.75
C TYR A 50 6.84 -2.37 28.88
N THR A 51 6.15 -1.77 27.91
CA THR A 51 4.68 -1.70 27.90
C THR A 51 4.07 -3.11 27.95
N GLY A 52 3.04 -3.31 28.77
CA GLY A 52 2.36 -4.59 28.96
C GLY A 52 1.63 -5.13 27.72
N PRO A 53 0.98 -6.30 27.84
CA PRO A 53 0.28 -6.97 26.74
C PRO A 53 -0.96 -6.19 26.24
N SER A 54 -1.44 -5.20 26.99
CA SER A 54 -2.60 -4.38 26.60
C SER A 54 -2.33 -3.48 25.40
N THR A 55 -1.07 -3.20 25.05
CA THR A 55 -0.71 -2.32 23.94
C THR A 55 0.07 -3.09 22.89
N PRO A 56 -0.41 -3.16 21.63
CA PRO A 56 0.22 -3.96 20.60
C PRO A 56 1.60 -3.40 20.23
N LYS A 57 2.61 -4.28 20.16
CA LYS A 57 3.98 -3.90 19.84
C LYS A 57 4.15 -3.66 18.35
N THR A 58 4.00 -2.41 17.91
CA THR A 58 4.02 -2.08 16.48
C THR A 58 5.38 -1.54 16.03
N ILE A 59 5.91 -2.09 14.93
CA ILE A 59 7.09 -1.62 14.21
C ILE A 59 6.64 -1.16 12.82
N TYR A 60 6.81 0.13 12.54
CA TYR A 60 6.64 0.68 11.20
C TYR A 60 7.92 0.51 10.38
N VAL A 61 7.78 -0.03 9.16
CA VAL A 61 8.91 -0.33 8.27
C VAL A 61 8.89 0.59 7.06
N SER A 62 10.01 1.28 6.85
CA SER A 62 10.25 2.10 5.67
C SER A 62 11.02 1.34 4.59
N THR A 63 11.09 1.92 3.38
CA THR A 63 11.94 1.43 2.29
C THR A 63 13.43 1.53 2.59
N SER A 64 13.87 2.43 3.47
CA SER A 64 15.28 2.57 3.89
C SER A 64 15.66 1.59 5.00
N THR A 65 14.69 1.05 5.75
CA THR A 65 14.96 0.17 6.90
C THR A 65 15.61 -1.15 6.44
N PRO A 66 16.76 -1.56 7.00
CA PRO A 66 17.36 -2.87 6.72
C PRO A 66 16.53 -4.04 7.28
N LYS A 67 16.42 -5.14 6.54
CA LYS A 67 15.64 -6.33 6.96
C LYS A 67 16.05 -6.84 8.34
N MET A 68 17.35 -7.04 8.55
CA MET A 68 17.88 -7.58 9.80
C MET A 68 17.66 -6.65 11.01
N SER A 69 17.59 -5.34 10.80
CA SER A 69 17.24 -4.38 11.86
C SER A 69 15.79 -4.55 12.34
N VAL A 70 14.87 -4.93 11.45
CA VAL A 70 13.49 -5.26 11.85
C VAL A 70 13.48 -6.59 12.62
N VAL A 71 14.16 -7.61 12.10
CA VAL A 71 14.27 -8.93 12.73
C VAL A 71 14.81 -8.82 14.16
N THR A 72 15.90 -8.09 14.38
CA THR A 72 16.48 -7.94 15.72
C THR A 72 15.55 -7.19 16.67
N ARG A 73 14.82 -6.17 16.18
CA ARG A 73 13.79 -5.47 16.97
C ARG A 73 12.65 -6.39 17.36
N VAL A 74 12.15 -7.20 16.44
CA VAL A 74 11.09 -8.20 16.72
C VAL A 74 11.56 -9.18 17.79
N ARG A 75 12.74 -9.80 17.62
CA ARG A 75 13.31 -10.73 18.62
C ARG A 75 13.46 -10.08 19.99
N LYS A 76 13.91 -8.82 20.04
CA LYS A 76 14.06 -8.08 21.30
C LYS A 76 12.72 -7.90 22.01
N LEU A 77 11.66 -7.56 21.28
CA LEU A 77 10.32 -7.38 21.84
C LEU A 77 9.72 -8.70 22.33
N LEU A 78 9.84 -9.78 21.55
CA LEU A 78 9.35 -11.09 21.95
C LEU A 78 10.10 -11.64 23.18
N ARG A 79 11.42 -11.44 23.28
CA ARG A 79 12.18 -11.79 24.50
C ARG A 79 11.71 -11.02 25.73
N GLN A 80 11.28 -9.77 25.58
CA GLN A 80 10.71 -9.00 26.70
C GLN A 80 9.34 -9.56 27.10
N ALA A 81 8.53 -9.99 26.13
CA ALA A 81 7.27 -10.69 26.39
C ALA A 81 7.50 -11.99 27.17
N GLU A 82 8.46 -12.82 26.75
CA GLU A 82 8.86 -14.05 27.47
C GLU A 82 9.30 -13.76 28.90
N LYS A 83 10.18 -12.78 29.08
CA LYS A 83 10.68 -12.38 30.40
C LYS A 83 9.53 -11.93 31.30
N ARG A 84 8.56 -11.19 30.75
CA ARG A 84 7.39 -10.74 31.51
C ARG A 84 6.46 -11.90 31.88
N ALA A 85 6.18 -12.78 30.94
CA ALA A 85 5.31 -13.93 31.19
C ALA A 85 5.92 -14.88 32.24
N THR A 86 7.22 -15.14 32.16
CA THR A 86 7.94 -16.03 33.09
C THR A 86 8.29 -15.37 34.43
N ALA A 87 8.19 -14.04 34.57
CA ALA A 87 8.50 -13.34 35.81
C ALA A 87 7.66 -13.85 37.00
N ALA A 88 6.40 -14.23 36.77
CA ALA A 88 5.55 -14.81 37.81
C ALA A 88 6.10 -16.13 38.36
N LEU A 89 6.70 -16.98 37.51
CA LEU A 89 7.35 -18.21 37.94
C LEU A 89 8.60 -17.93 38.78
N HIS A 90 9.41 -16.96 38.34
CA HIS A 90 10.69 -16.65 38.99
C HIS A 90 10.51 -15.98 40.37
N ASN A 91 9.48 -15.14 40.53
CA ASN A 91 9.16 -14.50 41.81
C ASN A 91 8.60 -15.49 42.85
N ASN A 92 7.89 -16.53 42.40
CA ASN A 92 7.40 -17.58 43.30
C ASN A 92 8.54 -18.47 43.82
N ALA A 93 9.51 -18.79 42.96
CA ALA A 93 10.68 -19.60 43.34
C ALA A 93 11.60 -18.90 44.37
N SER A 94 11.78 -17.58 44.27
CA SER A 94 12.59 -16.80 45.23
C SER A 94 11.89 -16.60 46.58
N SER A 95 10.55 -16.54 46.59
CA SER A 95 9.76 -16.42 47.83
C SER A 95 9.84 -17.65 48.75
N HIS A 96 10.02 -18.85 48.15
CA HIS A 96 10.15 -20.11 48.89
C HIS A 96 11.47 -20.21 49.68
N LYS A 97 12.50 -19.44 49.30
CA LYS A 97 13.81 -19.49 49.98
C LYS A 97 13.85 -18.67 51.28
N HIS A 98 12.89 -17.74 51.47
CA HIS A 98 12.83 -16.87 52.66
C HIS A 98 11.63 -17.16 53.59
N ARG A 99 10.67 -17.98 53.18
CA ARG A 99 9.56 -18.43 54.04
C ARG A 99 9.75 -19.88 54.47
N GLY A 100 10.74 -20.09 55.33
CA GLY A 100 10.68 -21.24 56.23
C GLY A 100 9.44 -21.09 57.11
N ARG A 101 8.50 -22.04 56.98
CA ARG A 101 7.54 -22.38 58.04
C ARG A 101 6.46 -21.32 58.37
N ALA A 102 5.54 -21.06 57.45
CA ALA A 102 4.15 -20.70 57.80
C ALA A 102 3.22 -20.77 56.57
N GLY A 103 2.19 -21.61 56.62
CA GLY A 103 0.98 -21.47 55.81
C GLY A 103 1.00 -22.14 54.44
N ALA A 104 0.90 -23.47 54.43
CA ALA A 104 0.27 -24.18 53.32
C ALA A 104 -1.22 -23.81 53.33
N GLY A 105 -1.62 -22.85 52.50
CA GLY A 105 -3.01 -22.45 52.41
C GLY A 105 -3.19 -21.34 51.40
N THR A 106 -3.92 -21.64 50.33
CA THR A 106 -4.52 -20.69 49.37
C THR A 106 -3.54 -19.87 48.52
N GLY A 107 -3.24 -20.35 47.30
CA GLY A 107 -2.82 -19.47 46.20
C GLY A 107 -1.92 -20.07 45.11
N ALA A 108 -1.24 -21.18 45.37
CA ALA A 108 -0.41 -21.84 44.36
C ALA A 108 -1.28 -22.79 43.52
N GLY A 109 -1.81 -22.29 42.39
CA GLY A 109 -2.37 -23.16 41.36
C GLY A 109 -1.35 -24.23 40.95
N SER A 110 -1.82 -25.37 40.47
CA SER A 110 -0.95 -26.47 40.05
C SER A 110 0.16 -25.98 39.10
N GLN A 111 1.33 -26.64 39.09
CA GLN A 111 2.40 -26.28 38.14
C GLN A 111 1.88 -26.24 36.69
N ALA A 112 0.91 -27.08 36.36
CA ALA A 112 0.20 -27.07 35.09
C ALA A 112 -0.61 -25.78 34.85
N GLU A 113 -1.33 -25.26 35.84
CA GLU A 113 -2.05 -23.98 35.72
C GLU A 113 -1.10 -22.79 35.54
N LEU A 114 0.05 -22.81 36.21
CA LEU A 114 1.06 -21.77 36.05
C LEU A 114 1.66 -21.78 34.64
N LEU A 115 1.97 -22.97 34.10
CA LEU A 115 2.44 -23.12 32.73
C LEU A 115 1.37 -22.68 31.72
N ALA A 116 0.10 -23.02 31.94
CA ALA A 116 -1.00 -22.59 31.09
C ALA A 116 -1.16 -21.05 31.09
N LYS A 117 -1.03 -20.40 32.24
CA LYS A 117 -1.04 -18.92 32.35
C LYS A 117 0.12 -18.28 31.62
N VAL A 118 1.32 -18.87 31.70
CA VAL A 118 2.49 -18.39 30.95
C VAL A 118 2.23 -18.51 29.45
N GLN A 119 1.79 -19.68 28.97
CA GLN A 119 1.45 -19.89 27.57
C GLN A 119 0.39 -18.90 27.07
N GLU A 120 -0.66 -18.65 27.86
CA GLU A 120 -1.68 -17.67 27.52
C GLU A 120 -1.11 -16.25 27.43
N ALA A 121 -0.23 -15.86 28.36
CA ALA A 121 0.44 -14.57 28.34
C ALA A 121 1.35 -14.41 27.11
N LEU A 122 2.08 -15.45 26.69
CA LEU A 122 2.90 -15.42 25.47
C LEU A 122 2.04 -15.27 24.20
N ARG A 123 0.85 -15.90 24.17
CA ARG A 123 -0.07 -15.80 23.02
C ARG A 123 -0.72 -14.42 22.90
N ARG A 124 -0.86 -13.68 23.99
CA ARG A 124 -1.47 -12.33 24.01
C ARG A 124 -0.53 -11.24 23.51
N GLU A 125 0.79 -11.39 23.71
CA GLU A 125 1.76 -10.36 23.35
C GLU A 125 2.42 -10.66 21.99
N GLU A 126 1.86 -10.07 20.94
CA GLU A 126 2.34 -10.19 19.56
C GLU A 126 3.01 -8.88 19.09
N VAL A 127 3.91 -9.02 18.10
CA VAL A 127 4.60 -7.91 17.44
C VAL A 127 4.01 -7.71 16.05
N HIS A 128 3.51 -6.50 15.80
CA HIS A 128 2.94 -6.07 14.52
C HIS A 128 4.00 -5.36 13.69
N VAL A 129 4.30 -5.88 12.50
CA VAL A 129 5.23 -5.25 11.55
C VAL A 129 4.41 -4.65 10.42
N LYS A 130 4.18 -3.33 10.48
CA LYS A 130 3.35 -2.59 9.54
C LYS A 130 4.20 -1.93 8.45
N ALA A 131 3.79 -2.11 7.19
CA ALA A 131 4.47 -1.50 6.05
C ALA A 131 3.47 -1.09 4.96
N THR A 132 3.82 -0.06 4.19
CA THR A 132 3.02 0.44 3.07
C THR A 132 3.85 0.53 1.79
N GLY A 133 3.17 0.49 0.63
CA GLY A 133 3.80 0.68 -0.68
C GLY A 133 5.01 -0.23 -0.94
N ARG A 134 6.15 0.35 -1.35
CA ARG A 134 7.38 -0.39 -1.69
C ARG A 134 8.01 -1.10 -0.49
N ALA A 135 7.68 -0.71 0.75
CA ALA A 135 8.19 -1.37 1.96
C ALA A 135 7.50 -2.71 2.26
N ILE A 136 6.35 -3.02 1.62
CA ILE A 136 5.60 -4.26 1.84
C ILE A 136 6.48 -5.50 1.61
N GLY A 137 7.26 -5.53 0.52
CA GLY A 137 8.14 -6.67 0.23
C GLY A 137 9.16 -6.94 1.35
N LYS A 138 9.62 -5.89 2.05
CA LYS A 138 10.52 -6.04 3.20
C LYS A 138 9.80 -6.64 4.41
N ALA A 139 8.59 -6.21 4.71
CA ALA A 139 7.82 -6.74 5.83
C ALA A 139 7.47 -8.23 5.61
N VAL A 140 7.09 -8.61 4.40
CA VAL A 140 6.84 -10.02 4.03
C VAL A 140 8.11 -10.86 4.19
N ALA A 141 9.25 -10.37 3.70
CA ALA A 141 10.54 -11.07 3.87
C ALA A 141 10.97 -11.21 5.35
N VAL A 142 10.54 -10.29 6.23
CA VAL A 142 10.71 -10.45 7.69
C VAL A 142 9.81 -11.56 8.21
N GLY A 143 8.53 -11.61 7.81
CA GLY A 143 7.63 -12.71 8.16
C GLY A 143 8.15 -14.09 7.73
N GLU A 144 8.66 -14.19 6.50
CA GLU A 144 9.29 -15.42 5.99
C GLU A 144 10.51 -15.85 6.83
N TYR A 145 11.33 -14.90 7.26
CA TYR A 145 12.45 -15.17 8.16
C TYR A 145 12.00 -15.83 9.46
N PHE A 146 10.89 -15.37 10.06
CA PHE A 146 10.36 -15.96 11.29
C PHE A 146 9.60 -17.28 11.05
N ARG A 147 9.10 -17.53 9.83
CA ARG A 147 8.47 -18.81 9.48
C ARG A 147 9.47 -19.95 9.34
N ARG A 148 10.67 -19.65 8.83
CA ARG A 148 11.80 -20.59 8.73
C ARG A 148 13.04 -19.94 9.38
N PRO A 149 13.07 -19.87 10.72
CA PRO A 149 14.21 -19.27 11.40
C PRO A 149 15.46 -20.13 11.16
N PRO A 150 16.64 -19.52 11.09
CA PRO A 150 17.90 -20.25 10.92
C PRO A 150 18.28 -21.08 12.16
N THR A 151 17.60 -20.89 13.28
CA THR A 151 17.80 -21.63 14.53
C THR A 151 16.48 -22.34 14.86
N GLU A 152 16.49 -23.67 14.85
CA GLU A 152 15.27 -24.51 15.00
C GLU A 152 14.63 -24.45 16.39
N THR A 153 15.31 -23.88 17.39
CA THR A 153 14.83 -23.84 18.77
C THR A 153 13.77 -22.77 19.06
N GLU A 154 13.60 -21.79 18.18
CA GLU A 154 12.64 -20.70 18.37
C GLU A 154 11.39 -20.90 17.49
N GLY A 155 10.29 -21.35 18.10
CA GLY A 155 9.01 -21.51 17.42
C GLY A 155 8.25 -20.18 17.33
N TYR A 156 8.00 -19.70 16.11
CA TYR A 156 7.21 -18.47 15.87
C TYR A 156 5.88 -18.76 15.16
N ARG A 157 4.84 -18.01 15.54
CA ARG A 157 3.57 -17.89 14.81
C ARG A 157 3.64 -16.63 13.95
N VAL A 158 3.35 -16.75 12.66
CA VAL A 158 3.36 -15.63 11.72
C VAL A 158 2.01 -15.56 11.00
N GLU A 159 1.36 -14.41 11.04
CA GLU A 159 0.11 -14.13 10.35
C GLU A 159 0.29 -12.87 9.50
N VAL A 160 -0.22 -12.88 8.26
CA VAL A 160 -0.10 -11.74 7.34
C VAL A 160 -1.48 -11.21 7.04
N ARG A 161 -1.73 -9.93 7.39
CA ARG A 161 -2.99 -9.24 7.13
C ARG A 161 -2.76 -8.16 6.09
N THR A 162 -3.62 -8.11 5.07
CA THR A 162 -3.64 -7.01 4.09
C THR A 162 -4.67 -5.96 4.51
N GLY A 163 -4.39 -4.71 4.18
CA GLY A 163 -5.28 -3.60 4.46
C GLY A 163 -4.96 -2.39 3.59
N GLY A 164 -5.55 -1.26 3.94
CA GLY A 164 -5.28 0.02 3.29
C GLY A 164 -5.38 1.17 4.27
N VAL A 165 -4.60 2.21 4.04
CA VAL A 165 -4.59 3.46 4.81
C VAL A 165 -5.01 4.59 3.87
N MET A 166 -5.95 5.42 4.31
CA MET A 166 -6.33 6.63 3.60
C MET A 166 -5.30 7.73 3.92
N VAL A 167 -4.80 8.40 2.88
CA VAL A 167 -3.76 9.42 2.96
C VAL A 167 -4.25 10.66 2.23
N VAL A 168 -3.98 11.83 2.81
CA VAL A 168 -4.21 13.14 2.19
C VAL A 168 -2.90 13.57 1.55
N ASP A 169 -2.93 13.93 0.27
CA ASP A 169 -1.83 14.59 -0.43
C ASP A 169 -2.25 16.03 -0.76
N ASP A 170 -1.28 16.93 -0.86
CA ASP A 170 -1.48 18.31 -1.32
C ASP A 170 -1.49 18.36 -2.84
N VAL A 171 -2.27 19.29 -3.39
CA VAL A 171 -2.31 19.56 -4.83
C VAL A 171 -1.94 21.02 -5.04
N GLU A 172 -0.89 21.24 -5.82
CA GLU A 172 -0.39 22.57 -6.15
C GLU A 172 -0.40 22.76 -7.67
N VAL A 173 -0.67 23.99 -8.09
CA VAL A 173 -0.60 24.38 -9.50
C VAL A 173 0.85 24.67 -9.85
N ASP A 174 1.40 23.95 -10.83
CA ASP A 174 2.67 24.33 -11.43
C ASP A 174 2.40 25.41 -12.49
N GLU A 175 2.64 26.67 -12.13
CA GLU A 175 2.39 27.83 -13.01
C GLU A 175 3.14 27.73 -14.34
N GLU A 176 4.40 27.28 -14.33
CA GLU A 176 5.18 27.11 -15.56
C GLU A 176 4.59 26.00 -16.43
N ALA A 177 4.17 24.90 -15.83
CA ALA A 177 3.50 23.84 -16.58
C ALA A 177 2.13 24.30 -17.10
N LYS A 178 1.38 25.09 -16.31
CA LYS A 178 0.09 25.67 -16.73
C LYS A 178 0.30 26.56 -17.95
N GLN A 179 1.28 27.46 -17.92
CA GLN A 179 1.61 28.31 -19.06
C GLN A 179 1.98 27.48 -20.30
N ARG A 180 2.88 26.50 -20.18
CA ARG A 180 3.26 25.64 -21.32
C ARG A 180 2.09 24.84 -21.89
N VAL A 181 1.17 24.38 -21.05
CA VAL A 181 -0.02 23.65 -21.50
C VAL A 181 -0.98 24.58 -22.23
N LEU A 182 -1.16 25.80 -21.74
CA LEU A 182 -2.00 26.82 -22.39
C LEU A 182 -1.40 27.26 -23.74
N GLU A 183 -0.11 27.57 -23.79
CA GLU A 183 0.59 27.91 -25.05
C GLU A 183 0.50 26.79 -26.09
N GLN A 184 0.72 25.54 -25.68
CA GLN A 184 0.57 24.39 -26.59
C GLN A 184 -0.88 24.21 -27.05
N ALA A 185 -1.85 24.47 -26.19
CA ALA A 185 -3.25 24.41 -26.56
C ALA A 185 -3.64 25.52 -27.54
N GLU A 186 -3.11 26.73 -27.38
CA GLU A 186 -3.31 27.82 -28.34
C GLU A 186 -2.70 27.50 -29.70
N VAL A 187 -1.47 27.00 -29.74
CA VAL A 187 -0.81 26.55 -30.99
C VAL A 187 -1.67 25.49 -31.65
N TRP A 188 -2.06 24.43 -30.93
CA TRP A 188 -2.91 23.38 -31.50
C TRP A 188 -4.28 23.88 -31.96
N ARG A 189 -4.86 24.88 -31.29
CA ARG A 189 -6.12 25.51 -31.71
C ARG A 189 -5.94 26.21 -33.06
N ARG A 190 -4.90 27.04 -33.22
CA ARG A 190 -4.58 27.71 -34.51
C ARG A 190 -4.27 26.73 -35.62
N GLU A 191 -3.54 25.66 -35.32
CA GLU A 191 -3.19 24.64 -36.30
C GLU A 191 -4.42 23.83 -36.75
N VAL A 192 -5.37 23.55 -35.84
CA VAL A 192 -6.63 22.89 -36.18
C VAL A 192 -7.52 23.78 -37.05
N GLU A 193 -7.57 25.07 -36.75
CA GLU A 193 -8.37 26.06 -37.49
C GLU A 193 -7.79 26.35 -38.88
N SER A 194 -6.48 26.56 -38.97
CA SER A 194 -5.79 26.83 -40.25
C SER A 194 -5.57 25.56 -41.09
N GLY A 195 -5.60 24.37 -40.47
CA GLY A 195 -5.22 23.12 -41.13
C GLY A 195 -3.73 23.04 -41.48
N VAL A 196 -2.89 23.94 -40.96
CA VAL A 196 -1.46 24.04 -41.26
C VAL A 196 -0.65 23.96 -39.97
N GLU A 197 0.48 23.26 -40.01
CA GLU A 197 1.41 23.14 -38.89
C GLU A 197 2.22 24.43 -38.68
N GLU A 198 2.16 24.97 -37.46
CA GLU A 198 2.82 26.23 -37.10
C GLU A 198 4.35 26.01 -37.07
N GLY A 199 5.09 26.82 -37.82
CA GLY A 199 6.55 26.72 -37.98
C GLY A 199 7.04 25.91 -39.18
N SER A 200 6.30 24.88 -39.63
CA SER A 200 6.68 24.09 -40.82
C SER A 200 5.91 24.47 -42.08
N GLY A 201 4.73 25.07 -41.94
CA GLY A 201 3.84 25.42 -43.04
C GLY A 201 3.23 24.19 -43.74
N ARG A 202 3.39 22.99 -43.19
CA ARG A 202 2.85 21.76 -43.79
C ARG A 202 1.35 21.65 -43.56
N VAL A 203 0.62 21.30 -44.60
CA VAL A 203 -0.81 20.98 -44.49
C VAL A 203 -0.99 19.71 -43.66
N LEU A 204 -1.85 19.78 -42.65
CA LEU A 204 -2.13 18.68 -41.75
C LEU A 204 -3.08 17.67 -42.40
N SER A 205 -2.83 16.39 -42.18
CA SER A 205 -3.76 15.35 -42.57
C SER A 205 -5.02 15.39 -41.70
N LYS A 206 -6.16 14.93 -42.22
CA LYS A 206 -7.43 14.79 -41.45
C LYS A 206 -7.21 14.04 -40.12
N ALA A 207 -6.34 13.02 -40.11
CA ALA A 207 -5.99 12.28 -38.90
C ALA A 207 -5.22 13.12 -37.87
N ALA A 208 -4.31 13.99 -38.30
CA ALA A 208 -3.56 14.88 -37.42
C ALA A 208 -4.47 15.93 -36.77
N ILE A 209 -5.39 16.52 -37.55
CA ILE A 209 -6.41 17.45 -37.07
C ILE A 209 -7.32 16.77 -36.04
N LYS A 210 -7.84 15.57 -36.34
CA LYS A 210 -8.66 14.78 -35.40
C LYS A 210 -7.92 14.49 -34.08
N LYS A 211 -6.63 14.16 -34.16
CA LYS A 211 -5.78 13.90 -32.99
C LYS A 211 -5.56 15.16 -32.14
N ARG A 212 -5.28 16.31 -32.77
CA ARG A 212 -5.10 17.60 -32.07
C ARG A 212 -6.40 18.07 -31.43
N ARG A 213 -7.54 17.97 -32.13
CA ARG A 213 -8.88 18.27 -31.58
C ARG A 213 -9.22 17.39 -30.38
N SER A 214 -8.90 16.09 -30.43
CA SER A 214 -9.08 15.17 -29.29
C SER A 214 -8.22 15.56 -28.08
N ARG A 215 -6.96 16.00 -28.30
CA ARG A 215 -6.09 16.46 -27.22
C ARG A 215 -6.57 17.76 -26.59
N LEU A 216 -7.03 18.71 -27.39
CA LEU A 216 -7.62 19.96 -26.90
C LEU A 216 -8.87 19.69 -26.04
N ARG A 217 -9.75 18.77 -26.46
CA ARG A 217 -10.90 18.33 -25.65
C ARG A 217 -10.46 17.72 -24.32
N LYS A 218 -9.41 16.90 -24.33
CA LYS A 218 -8.84 16.29 -23.10
C LYS A 218 -8.20 17.31 -22.17
N MET A 219 -7.79 18.47 -22.67
CA MET A 219 -7.26 19.59 -21.88
C MET A 219 -8.36 20.53 -21.37
N GLY A 220 -9.63 20.31 -21.74
CA GLY A 220 -10.74 21.21 -21.38
C GLY A 220 -10.76 22.52 -22.18
N VAL A 221 -10.04 22.60 -23.31
CA VAL A 221 -9.83 23.85 -24.07
C VAL A 221 -10.70 23.92 -25.34
N VAL A 222 -11.74 23.09 -25.50
CA VAL A 222 -12.63 23.13 -26.67
C VAL A 222 -14.07 23.27 -26.25
N ASP A 223 -14.66 24.41 -26.61
CA ASP A 223 -16.09 24.65 -26.55
C ASP A 223 -16.84 23.60 -27.39
N GLY A 224 -17.94 23.08 -26.84
CA GLY A 224 -18.82 22.10 -27.46
C GLY A 224 -19.61 22.61 -28.66
N GLN A 225 -19.07 23.52 -29.47
CA GLN A 225 -19.69 24.00 -30.71
C GLN A 225 -18.93 23.40 -31.91
N GLY A 226 -19.57 22.46 -32.59
CA GLY A 226 -19.02 21.86 -33.81
C GLY A 226 -19.45 20.41 -33.98
N LYS A 227 -20.73 20.14 -33.73
CA LYS A 227 -21.42 18.87 -34.03
C LYS A 227 -22.26 18.93 -35.33
N GLU A 228 -22.15 20.01 -36.09
CA GLU A 228 -22.71 20.24 -37.44
C GLU A 228 -21.50 20.82 -38.20
N ASP A 229 -20.87 20.27 -39.24
CA ASP A 229 -21.32 19.48 -40.39
C ASP A 229 -20.16 18.57 -40.86
N GLU A 230 -20.43 17.27 -41.10
CA GLU A 230 -19.83 16.54 -42.24
C GLU A 230 -20.65 15.25 -42.42
N LYS A 231 -21.78 15.38 -43.15
CA LYS A 231 -22.56 14.26 -43.66
C LYS A 231 -22.52 14.32 -45.19
N VAL A 232 -21.63 13.54 -45.79
CA VAL A 232 -21.62 13.06 -47.18
C VAL A 232 -20.88 11.71 -47.14
N GLY A 233 -21.54 10.54 -46.97
CA GLY A 233 -22.18 9.68 -48.00
C GLY A 233 -21.13 9.08 -48.95
N ASP A 234 -20.90 7.77 -49.17
CA ASP A 234 -21.37 6.42 -48.77
C ASP A 234 -20.15 5.47 -49.10
N VAL A 235 -19.86 4.33 -48.47
CA VAL A 235 -20.50 3.00 -48.59
C VAL A 235 -19.86 2.03 -47.56
N GLU A 236 -20.73 1.40 -46.77
CA GLU A 236 -20.77 0.03 -46.19
C GLU A 236 -19.48 -0.65 -45.63
N GLU A 237 -19.45 -0.87 -44.31
CA GLU A 237 -19.54 -2.22 -43.70
C GLU A 237 -19.88 -2.12 -42.21
N GLU A 238 -20.82 -2.96 -41.78
CA GLU A 238 -21.58 -2.95 -40.52
C GLU A 238 -20.82 -3.55 -39.31
N GLU A 239 -21.10 -2.94 -38.13
CA GLU A 239 -21.37 -3.48 -36.76
C GLU A 239 -20.45 -4.58 -36.16
N GLU A 240 -19.94 -4.51 -34.93
CA GLU A 240 -20.52 -4.32 -33.58
C GLU A 240 -19.31 -4.11 -32.61
N GLN A 241 -19.30 -3.43 -31.45
CA GLN A 241 -20.26 -3.22 -30.37
C GLN A 241 -19.74 -2.07 -29.46
N GLU A 242 -20.68 -1.28 -28.94
CA GLU A 242 -20.55 -0.27 -27.85
C GLU A 242 -20.13 -0.95 -26.52
N GLU A 243 -19.57 -0.28 -25.52
CA GLU A 243 -20.31 0.58 -24.57
C GLU A 243 -19.35 1.44 -23.74
N GLY A 244 -19.79 2.64 -23.43
CA GLY A 244 -19.14 3.52 -22.47
C GLY A 244 -19.68 4.94 -22.52
N GLU A 245 -21.00 5.08 -22.36
CA GLU A 245 -21.67 6.34 -22.09
C GLU A 245 -20.98 7.11 -20.96
N GLY A 246 -20.67 8.36 -21.27
CA GLY A 246 -20.25 9.37 -20.31
C GLY A 246 -20.75 10.70 -20.82
N THR A 247 -22.05 10.91 -20.70
CA THR A 247 -22.69 12.24 -20.73
C THR A 247 -22.14 13.06 -19.56
N GLY A 248 -20.94 13.60 -19.74
CA GLY A 248 -20.47 14.72 -18.94
C GLY A 248 -21.13 15.97 -19.51
N GLU A 249 -22.15 16.45 -18.79
CA GLU A 249 -22.63 17.82 -18.92
C GLU A 249 -21.41 18.74 -18.92
N ALA A 250 -21.33 19.57 -19.95
CA ALA A 250 -20.35 20.64 -20.02
C ALA A 250 -20.81 21.72 -19.02
N GLU A 251 -20.47 21.52 -17.75
CA GLU A 251 -20.43 22.61 -16.80
C GLU A 251 -19.40 23.62 -17.31
N GLU A 252 -19.84 24.89 -17.35
CA GLU A 252 -19.02 26.04 -17.69
C GLU A 252 -17.66 25.94 -16.99
N ALA A 253 -16.59 26.18 -17.73
CA ALA A 253 -15.29 26.45 -17.14
C ALA A 253 -15.34 27.83 -16.44
N GLU A 254 -16.09 27.91 -15.34
CA GLU A 254 -15.60 28.66 -14.20
C GLU A 254 -14.18 28.16 -13.94
N GLU A 255 -13.28 29.05 -13.51
CA GLU A 255 -11.95 28.66 -13.06
C GLU A 255 -12.12 27.64 -11.92
N GLU A 256 -12.24 26.36 -12.26
CA GLU A 256 -12.58 25.31 -11.31
C GLU A 256 -11.34 25.17 -10.42
N GLU A 257 -11.39 25.90 -9.31
CA GLU A 257 -10.29 26.07 -8.39
C GLU A 257 -9.86 24.68 -7.96
N LEU A 258 -8.62 24.33 -8.32
CA LEU A 258 -8.14 22.98 -8.08
C LEU A 258 -8.25 22.68 -6.59
N PRO A 259 -8.73 21.48 -6.23
CA PRO A 259 -8.88 21.14 -4.82
C PRO A 259 -7.51 21.21 -4.17
N GLU A 260 -7.36 21.97 -3.08
CA GLU A 260 -6.09 22.13 -2.36
C GLU A 260 -5.49 20.79 -1.92
N SER A 261 -6.34 19.77 -1.72
CA SER A 261 -5.91 18.44 -1.28
C SER A 261 -6.67 17.31 -1.95
N ARG A 262 -6.03 16.14 -2.03
CA ARG A 262 -6.60 14.91 -2.59
C ARG A 262 -6.37 13.72 -1.68
N THR A 263 -7.41 12.94 -1.44
CA THR A 263 -7.28 11.67 -0.70
C THR A 263 -6.98 10.50 -1.61
N ARG A 264 -6.10 9.58 -1.19
CA ARG A 264 -5.91 8.27 -1.84
C ARG A 264 -5.76 7.15 -0.82
N TRP A 265 -6.07 5.93 -1.24
CA TRP A 265 -5.76 4.74 -0.47
C TRP A 265 -4.37 4.20 -0.81
N VAL A 266 -3.64 3.81 0.23
CA VAL A 266 -2.34 3.17 0.12
C VAL A 266 -2.43 1.77 0.68
N ASN A 267 -2.03 0.78 -0.10
CA ASN A 267 -1.96 -0.61 0.36
C ASN A 267 -1.01 -0.72 1.56
N MET A 268 -1.45 -1.49 2.56
CA MET A 268 -0.72 -1.76 3.79
C MET A 268 -0.69 -3.27 4.05
N VAL A 269 0.40 -3.76 4.62
CA VAL A 269 0.48 -5.09 5.21
C VAL A 269 0.82 -4.97 6.69
N ASP A 270 0.18 -5.81 7.50
CA ASP A 270 0.52 -6.05 8.90
C ASP A 270 0.99 -7.51 9.04
N VAL A 271 2.28 -7.70 9.30
CA VAL A 271 2.86 -9.01 9.58
C VAL A 271 2.93 -9.16 11.09
N VAL A 272 2.04 -9.99 11.62
CA VAL A 272 1.91 -10.27 13.06
C VAL A 272 2.80 -11.46 13.40
N ILE A 273 3.68 -11.27 14.37
CA ILE A 273 4.67 -12.26 14.79
C ILE A 273 4.51 -12.48 16.29
N GLY A 274 4.23 -13.72 16.69
CA GLY A 274 4.11 -14.16 18.07
C GLY A 274 4.96 -15.40 18.34
N LEU A 275 5.07 -15.77 19.61
CA LEU A 275 5.74 -17.01 20.02
C LEU A 275 4.75 -18.18 19.95
N LYS A 276 5.23 -19.35 19.53
CA LYS A 276 4.47 -20.60 19.67
C LYS A 276 4.54 -21.02 21.13
N GLY A 277 3.43 -20.87 21.85
CA GLY A 277 3.26 -21.35 23.22
C GLY A 277 2.95 -22.83 23.28
#